data_AF-A0A1V5K5W1-F1
#
_entry.id   AF-A0A1V5K5W1-F1
#
_cell.length_a   1.000
_cell.length_b   1.000
_cell.length_c   1.000
_cell.angle_alpha   90.00
_cell.angle_beta   90.00
_cell.angle_gamma   90.00
#
_symmetry.space_group_name_H-M   'P 1'
#
loop_
_entity.id
_entity.type
_entity.pdbx_description
1 polymer ?
#
loop_
_entity_poly.entity_id
_entity_poly.type
_entity_poly.pdbx_seq_one_letter_code
_entity_poly.pdbx_strand_id
1 'polypeptide(L)'
;MSRRGGAKVGDKPGVTRANQWIVASPELELLDTPGIMPTRVDEPLTWTLLCALGCVDDNLFDAEEVCRAVLAPITAMGGRGGIATRYGVPEDVEDPLTVIEAVAQTRGFILPGGTLDIPRAADAFLRDLRAGRLGRISLERPVREG
;
A
#
# COMPACT_ATOMS: atom_id res chain seq x y z
N MET A 1 -4.34 38.67 -5.18
CA MET A 1 -5.07 38.14 -6.34
C MET A 1 -5.21 36.62 -6.20
N SER A 2 -6.43 36.14 -6.37
CA SER A 2 -6.99 34.80 -6.14
C SER A 2 -6.11 33.58 -6.49
N ARG A 3 -5.68 32.81 -5.48
CA ARG A 3 -5.36 31.37 -5.63
C ARG A 3 -6.68 30.59 -5.73
N ARG A 4 -7.16 30.33 -6.95
CA ARG A 4 -8.38 29.56 -7.19
C ARG A 4 -8.01 28.10 -7.48
N GLY A 5 -8.33 27.24 -6.51
CA GLY A 5 -8.66 25.81 -6.64
C GLY A 5 -7.70 24.92 -7.41
N GLY A 6 -6.77 24.27 -6.69
CA GLY A 6 -6.19 23.02 -7.17
C GLY A 6 -7.29 21.98 -7.45
N ALA A 7 -7.04 21.11 -8.42
CA ALA A 7 -7.92 20.01 -8.77
C ALA A 7 -8.43 19.31 -7.50
N LYS A 8 -9.74 19.11 -7.40
CA LYS A 8 -10.33 18.36 -6.30
C LYS A 8 -9.92 16.90 -6.47
N VAL A 9 -8.86 16.50 -5.77
CA VAL A 9 -8.42 15.12 -5.67
C VAL A 9 -9.50 14.33 -4.94
N GLY A 10 -10.22 13.48 -5.66
CA GLY A 10 -10.91 12.36 -5.06
C GLY A 10 -9.88 11.26 -4.85
N ASP A 11 -9.55 10.98 -3.60
CA ASP A 11 -8.56 9.96 -3.18
C ASP A 11 -9.07 8.51 -3.41
N LYS A 12 -9.90 8.32 -4.45
CA LYS A 12 -10.57 7.05 -4.77
C LYS A 12 -10.41 6.73 -6.25
N PRO A 13 -9.84 5.57 -6.61
CA PRO A 13 -9.82 5.08 -7.98
C PRO A 13 -11.23 5.05 -8.58
N GLY A 14 -11.40 5.52 -9.81
CA GLY A 14 -12.66 5.39 -10.57
C GLY A 14 -13.66 6.55 -10.50
N VAL A 15 -13.36 7.67 -9.83
CA VAL A 15 -14.23 8.87 -9.85
C VAL A 15 -13.69 9.90 -10.85
N THR A 16 -14.25 9.95 -12.05
CA THR A 16 -13.87 10.92 -13.09
C THR A 16 -14.83 12.11 -13.19
N ARG A 17 -14.28 13.31 -13.29
CA ARG A 17 -14.84 14.40 -14.11
C ARG A 17 -13.99 14.52 -15.38
N ALA A 18 -14.59 15.05 -16.46
CA ALA A 18 -14.02 15.12 -17.81
C ALA A 18 -12.55 15.57 -17.85
N ASN A 19 -11.78 15.06 -18.83
CA ASN A 19 -10.37 15.40 -19.08
C ASN A 19 -10.13 16.92 -19.00
N GLN A 20 -9.11 17.35 -18.25
CA GLN A 20 -8.75 18.75 -18.08
C GLN A 20 -7.29 18.98 -18.50
N TRP A 21 -7.03 20.10 -19.18
CA TRP A 21 -5.67 20.57 -19.42
C TRP A 21 -5.19 21.37 -18.20
N ILE A 22 -4.02 21.00 -17.66
CA ILE A 22 -3.34 21.67 -16.57
C ILE A 22 -2.09 22.34 -17.16
N VAL A 23 -2.07 23.67 -17.17
CA VAL A 23 -0.88 24.44 -17.60
C VAL A 23 0.15 24.40 -16.48
N ALA A 24 1.25 23.67 -16.68
CA ALA A 24 2.35 23.56 -15.72
C ALA A 24 3.38 24.69 -15.90
N SER A 25 3.56 25.18 -17.14
CA SER A 25 4.40 26.34 -17.47
C SER A 25 3.96 26.96 -18.81
N PRO A 26 4.48 28.14 -19.22
CA PRO A 26 4.14 28.77 -20.51
C PRO A 26 4.37 27.89 -21.75
N GLU A 27 5.24 26.89 -21.64
CA GLU A 27 5.63 25.99 -22.73
C GLU A 27 5.21 24.52 -22.46
N LEU A 28 4.51 24.26 -21.34
CA LEU A 28 4.15 22.90 -20.92
C LEU A 28 2.70 22.84 -20.42
N GLU A 29 1.87 22.11 -21.15
CA GLU A 29 0.52 21.73 -20.76
C GLU A 29 0.48 20.22 -20.52
N LEU A 30 -0.18 19.81 -19.43
CA LEU A 30 -0.39 18.42 -19.03
C LEU A 30 -1.86 18.09 -19.21
N LEU A 31 -2.16 16.99 -19.90
CA LEU A 31 -3.52 16.46 -19.95
C LEU A 31 -3.74 15.57 -18.72
N ASP A 32 -4.68 15.95 -17.86
CA ASP A 32 -5.10 15.14 -16.72
C ASP A 32 -6.01 14.00 -17.20
N THR A 33 -5.37 12.92 -17.65
CA THR A 33 -6.03 11.61 -17.81
C THR A 33 -5.81 10.81 -16.53
N PRO A 34 -6.86 10.29 -15.87
CA PRO A 34 -6.66 9.40 -14.73
C PRO A 34 -5.88 8.15 -15.16
N GLY A 35 -5.08 7.60 -14.23
CA GLY A 35 -4.37 6.35 -14.47
C GLY A 35 -5.33 5.24 -14.89
N ILE A 36 -5.07 4.62 -16.05
CA ILE A 36 -5.83 3.48 -16.54
C ILE A 36 -5.31 2.23 -15.82
N MET A 37 -6.08 1.70 -14.87
CA MET A 37 -5.83 0.36 -14.34
C MET A 37 -6.27 -0.68 -15.38
N PRO A 38 -5.48 -1.73 -15.63
CA PRO A 38 -5.92 -2.86 -16.46
C PRO A 38 -7.25 -3.42 -15.94
N THR A 39 -8.13 -3.84 -16.85
CA THR A 39 -9.43 -4.44 -16.47
C THR A 39 -9.28 -5.76 -15.72
N ARG A 40 -8.12 -6.41 -15.82
CA ARG A 40 -7.75 -7.63 -15.11
C ARG A 40 -6.23 -7.69 -14.93
N VAL A 41 -5.81 -8.22 -13.79
CA VAL A 41 -4.41 -8.54 -13.49
C VAL A 41 -4.37 -10.03 -13.18
N ASP A 42 -3.76 -10.80 -14.08
CA ASP A 42 -3.76 -12.28 -13.98
C ASP A 42 -2.61 -12.82 -13.12
N GLU A 43 -1.52 -12.05 -12.99
CA GLU A 43 -0.36 -12.44 -12.22
C GLU A 43 -0.58 -12.20 -10.70
N PRO A 44 -0.55 -13.24 -9.85
CA PRO A 44 -0.90 -13.09 -8.42
C PRO A 44 0.04 -12.16 -7.64
N LEU A 45 1.34 -12.17 -7.96
CA LEU A 45 2.30 -11.28 -7.32
C LEU A 45 2.00 -9.82 -7.68
N THR A 46 1.84 -9.53 -8.97
CA THR A 46 1.46 -8.19 -9.45
C THR A 46 0.17 -7.71 -8.82
N TRP A 47 -0.85 -8.57 -8.73
CA TRP A 47 -2.10 -8.24 -8.01
C TRP A 47 -1.83 -7.90 -6.54
N THR A 48 -1.08 -8.73 -5.83
CA THR A 48 -0.70 -8.51 -4.43
C THR A 48 -0.01 -7.17 -4.23
N LEU A 49 0.95 -6.83 -5.10
CA LEU A 49 1.71 -5.59 -5.00
C LEU A 49 0.83 -4.37 -5.29
N LEU A 50 -0.05 -4.43 -6.29
CA LEU A 50 -1.01 -3.37 -6.57
C LEU A 50 -1.95 -3.11 -5.39
N CYS A 51 -2.47 -4.18 -4.76
CA CYS A 51 -3.29 -4.07 -3.55
C CYS A 51 -2.49 -3.49 -2.39
N ALA A 52 -1.27 -4.00 -2.14
CA ALA A 52 -0.43 -3.53 -1.03
C ALA A 52 -0.08 -2.04 -1.16
N LEU A 53 0.17 -1.57 -2.39
CA LEU A 53 0.51 -0.18 -2.69
C LEU A 53 -0.69 0.78 -2.71
N GLY A 54 -1.92 0.26 -2.63
CA GLY A 54 -3.15 1.07 -2.67
C GLY A 54 -3.58 1.50 -4.07
N CYS A 55 -3.12 0.78 -5.11
CA CYS A 55 -3.55 1.01 -6.49
C CYS A 55 -4.92 0.39 -6.78
N VAL A 56 -5.40 -0.51 -5.91
CA VAL A 56 -6.70 -1.18 -5.97
C VAL A 56 -7.54 -0.71 -4.78
N ASP A 57 -8.86 -0.56 -4.99
CA ASP A 57 -9.80 -0.23 -3.91
C ASP A 57 -9.77 -1.32 -2.82
N ASP A 58 -9.58 -0.92 -1.57
CA ASP A 58 -9.45 -1.82 -0.41
C ASP A 58 -10.68 -2.74 -0.20
N ASN A 59 -11.84 -2.43 -0.80
CA ASN A 59 -13.03 -3.29 -0.73
C ASN A 59 -13.00 -4.47 -1.72
N LEU A 60 -12.02 -4.54 -2.62
CA LEU A 60 -11.94 -5.55 -3.69
C LEU A 60 -11.03 -6.74 -3.34
N PHE A 61 -10.40 -6.73 -2.17
CA PHE A 61 -9.49 -7.79 -1.73
C PHE A 61 -9.53 -7.99 -0.22
N ASP A 62 -9.01 -9.13 0.24
CA ASP A 62 -8.81 -9.40 1.66
C ASP A 62 -7.47 -8.82 2.12
N ALA A 63 -7.53 -7.87 3.07
CA ALA A 63 -6.33 -7.19 3.57
C ALA A 63 -5.37 -8.13 4.32
N GLU A 64 -5.88 -9.16 5.00
CA GLU A 64 -5.06 -10.15 5.69
C GLU A 64 -4.29 -11.00 4.67
N GLU A 65 -4.97 -11.48 3.62
CA GLU A 65 -4.33 -12.24 2.54
C GLU A 65 -3.22 -11.43 1.85
N VAL A 66 -3.48 -10.16 1.53
CA VAL A 66 -2.49 -9.25 0.93
C VAL A 66 -1.33 -8.99 1.88
N CYS A 67 -1.59 -8.77 3.19
CA CYS A 67 -0.52 -8.63 4.19
C CYS A 67 0.36 -9.87 4.26
N ARG A 68 -0.24 -11.05 4.26
CA ARG A 68 0.50 -12.31 4.31
C ARG A 68 1.39 -12.49 3.08
N ALA A 69 0.83 -12.22 1.91
CA ALA A 69 1.54 -12.40 0.64
C ALA A 69 2.65 -11.36 0.43
N VAL A 70 2.46 -10.09 0.82
CA VAL A 70 3.44 -9.02 0.58
C VAL A 70 4.69 -9.10 1.47
N LEU A 71 4.61 -9.80 2.61
CA LEU A 71 5.76 -9.96 3.50
C LEU A 71 6.92 -10.72 2.85
N ALA A 72 6.65 -11.67 1.95
CA ALA A 72 7.70 -12.38 1.21
C ALA A 72 8.51 -11.44 0.28
N PRO A 73 7.88 -10.63 -0.61
CA PRO A 73 8.57 -9.58 -1.36
C PRO A 73 9.34 -8.58 -0.49
N ILE A 74 8.74 -8.11 0.62
CA ILE A 74 9.42 -7.20 1.56
C ILE A 74 10.70 -7.85 2.10
N THR A 75 10.63 -9.13 2.46
CA THR A 75 11.78 -9.91 2.95
C THR A 75 12.86 -10.03 1.89
N ALA A 76 12.50 -10.42 0.67
CA ALA A 76 13.43 -10.59 -0.44
C ALA A 76 14.18 -9.27 -0.80
N MET A 77 13.58 -8.14 -0.45
CA MET A 77 14.14 -6.80 -0.66
C MET A 77 14.86 -6.22 0.56
N GLY A 78 14.97 -6.98 1.65
CA GLY A 78 15.63 -6.54 2.88
C GLY A 78 14.84 -5.48 3.66
N GLY A 79 13.53 -5.34 3.40
CA GLY A 79 12.67 -4.32 3.99
C GLY A 79 12.17 -4.62 5.41
N ARG A 80 12.76 -5.60 6.11
CA ARG A 80 12.27 -6.06 7.42
C ARG A 80 12.64 -5.14 8.59
N GLY A 81 13.74 -4.40 8.51
CA GLY A 81 14.21 -3.58 9.63
C GLY A 81 13.20 -2.52 10.10
N GLY A 82 12.44 -1.95 9.19
CA GLY A 82 11.38 -0.99 9.54
C GLY A 82 10.15 -1.65 10.18
N ILE A 83 9.81 -2.88 9.79
CA ILE A 83 8.76 -3.68 10.43
C ILE A 83 9.18 -4.01 11.87
N ALA A 84 10.41 -4.52 12.03
CA ALA A 84 10.96 -4.89 13.32
C ALA A 84 11.01 -3.71 14.29
N THR A 85 11.55 -2.58 13.82
CA THR A 85 11.63 -1.34 14.61
C THR A 85 10.25 -0.83 15.01
N ARG A 86 9.26 -0.90 14.11
CA ARG A 86 7.95 -0.30 14.34
C ARG A 86 7.04 -1.15 15.23
N TYR A 87 7.10 -2.47 15.11
CA TYR A 87 6.18 -3.38 15.81
C TYR A 87 6.87 -4.25 16.87
N GLY A 88 8.18 -4.08 17.08
CA GLY A 88 8.93 -4.83 18.09
C GLY A 88 9.05 -6.33 17.81
N VAL A 89 8.93 -6.73 16.54
CA VAL A 89 9.05 -8.13 16.09
C VAL A 89 10.48 -8.40 15.61
N PRO A 90 11.12 -9.54 15.92
CA PRO A 90 12.43 -9.88 15.39
C PRO A 90 12.45 -9.94 13.85
N GLU A 91 13.56 -9.55 13.22
CA GLU A 91 13.68 -9.53 11.76
C GLU A 91 13.63 -10.93 11.14
N ASP A 92 14.00 -11.97 11.89
CA ASP A 92 14.01 -13.36 11.44
C ASP A 92 12.65 -14.06 11.54
N VAL A 93 11.58 -13.36 11.96
CA VAL A 93 10.22 -13.93 12.04
C VAL A 93 9.66 -14.21 10.65
N GLU A 94 9.73 -15.45 10.18
CA GLU A 94 9.26 -15.81 8.83
C GLU A 94 7.73 -15.86 8.74
N ASP A 95 7.04 -16.23 9.82
CA ASP A 95 5.58 -16.39 9.83
C ASP A 95 4.86 -15.03 9.70
N PRO A 96 4.08 -14.84 8.62
CA PRO A 96 3.29 -13.64 8.44
C PRO A 96 2.27 -13.35 9.54
N LEU A 97 1.66 -14.40 10.13
CA LEU A 97 0.67 -14.20 11.18
C LEU A 97 1.31 -13.56 12.40
N THR A 98 2.48 -14.06 12.83
CA THR A 98 3.24 -13.49 13.95
C THR A 98 3.53 -11.99 13.75
N VAL A 99 3.85 -11.56 12.52
CA VAL A 99 4.06 -10.13 12.21
C VAL A 99 2.76 -9.34 12.37
N ILE A 100 1.63 -9.84 11.85
CA ILE A 100 0.33 -9.15 11.96
C ILE A 100 -0.16 -9.13 13.42
N GLU A 101 0.07 -10.18 14.18
CA GLU A 101 -0.20 -10.22 15.62
C GLU A 101 0.62 -9.17 16.37
N ALA A 102 1.91 -8.99 16.03
CA ALA A 102 2.74 -7.95 16.61
C ALA A 102 2.20 -6.53 16.28
N VAL A 103 1.64 -6.33 15.08
CA VAL A 103 0.94 -5.08 14.73
C VAL A 103 -0.28 -4.88 15.64
N ALA A 104 -1.09 -5.92 15.83
CA ALA A 104 -2.27 -5.86 16.68
C ALA A 104 -1.91 -5.52 18.14
N GLN A 105 -0.90 -6.19 18.68
CA GLN A 105 -0.38 -5.96 20.04
C GLN A 105 0.16 -4.54 20.20
N THR A 106 1.03 -4.09 19.29
CA THR A 106 1.64 -2.74 19.32
C THR A 106 0.58 -1.64 19.26
N ARG A 107 -0.52 -1.88 18.53
CA ARG A 107 -1.60 -0.90 18.34
C ARG A 107 -2.74 -1.03 19.36
N GLY A 108 -2.72 -2.04 20.22
CA GLY A 108 -3.82 -2.33 21.14
C GLY A 108 -5.12 -2.73 20.43
N PHE A 109 -5.01 -3.39 19.27
CA PHE A 109 -6.16 -3.90 18.53
C PHE A 109 -6.61 -5.22 19.12
N ILE A 110 -7.44 -5.10 20.16
CA ILE A 110 -7.93 -6.21 20.97
C ILE A 110 -9.46 -6.16 20.98
N LEU A 111 -10.09 -7.27 20.61
CA LEU A 111 -11.53 -7.47 20.68
C LEU A 111 -11.97 -7.79 22.12
N PRO A 112 -13.28 -7.63 22.43
CA PRO A 112 -13.84 -8.14 23.68
C PRO A 112 -13.49 -9.63 23.87
N GLY A 113 -12.99 -9.98 25.06
CA GLY A 113 -12.50 -11.33 25.37
C GLY A 113 -10.99 -11.52 25.21
N GLY A 114 -10.25 -10.48 24.79
CA GLY A 114 -8.78 -10.49 24.77
C GLY A 114 -8.15 -11.02 23.48
N THR A 115 -8.98 -11.39 22.49
CA THR A 115 -8.51 -11.85 21.17
C THR A 115 -7.99 -10.68 20.34
N LEU A 116 -6.92 -10.89 19.57
CA LEU A 116 -6.37 -9.87 18.67
C LEU A 116 -7.30 -9.62 17.48
N ASP A 117 -7.48 -8.35 17.11
CA ASP A 117 -8.23 -7.92 15.94
C ASP A 117 -7.30 -7.92 14.71
N ILE A 118 -7.15 -9.12 14.12
CA ILE A 118 -6.25 -9.37 12.98
C ILE A 118 -6.64 -8.57 11.73
N PRO A 119 -7.92 -8.49 11.31
CA PRO A 119 -8.30 -7.69 10.13
C PRO A 119 -7.90 -6.22 10.28
N ARG A 120 -8.14 -5.61 11.46
CA ARG A 120 -7.76 -4.23 11.72
C ARG A 120 -6.25 -4.02 11.75
N ALA A 121 -5.50 -5.02 12.22
CA ALA A 121 -4.05 -5.02 12.21
C ALA A 121 -3.49 -5.10 10.79
N ALA A 122 -4.04 -5.96 9.93
CA ALA A 122 -3.68 -6.06 8.53
C ALA A 122 -3.88 -4.72 7.79
N ASP A 123 -5.05 -4.10 7.96
CA ASP A 123 -5.29 -2.76 7.42
C ASP A 123 -4.26 -1.72 7.90
N ALA A 124 -3.92 -1.74 9.18
CA ALA A 124 -2.96 -0.80 9.73
C ALA A 124 -1.55 -1.03 9.21
N PHE A 125 -1.17 -2.30 8.99
CA PHE A 125 0.08 -2.66 8.33
C PHE A 125 0.13 -2.10 6.91
N LEU A 126 -0.90 -2.33 6.08
CA LEU A 126 -0.96 -1.78 4.71
C LEU A 126 -0.90 -0.26 4.71
N ARG A 127 -1.63 0.41 5.61
CA ARG A 127 -1.56 1.87 5.75
C ARG A 127 -0.17 2.36 6.16
N ASP A 128 0.55 1.62 7.00
CA ASP A 128 1.91 1.97 7.42
C ASP A 128 2.93 1.76 6.29
N LEU A 129 2.77 0.69 5.52
CA LEU A 129 3.54 0.42 4.31
C LEU A 129 3.36 1.56 3.30
N ARG A 130 2.12 1.87 2.92
CA ARG A 130 1.77 2.93 1.95
C ARG A 130 2.25 4.32 2.38
N ALA A 131 2.22 4.60 3.68
CA ALA A 131 2.69 5.86 4.24
C ALA A 131 4.22 5.95 4.41
N GLY A 132 4.97 4.90 4.05
CA GLY A 132 6.43 4.86 4.23
C GLY A 132 6.86 4.80 5.70
N ARG A 133 5.96 4.48 6.63
CA ARG A 133 6.25 4.40 8.08
C ARG A 133 7.07 3.16 8.44
N LEU A 134 7.17 2.20 7.53
CA LEU A 134 8.06 1.04 7.59
C LEU A 134 9.43 1.32 6.94
N GLY A 135 9.72 2.57 6.59
CA GLY A 135 10.93 2.96 5.88
C GLY A 135 10.77 2.92 4.36
N ARG A 136 11.90 3.12 3.66
CA ARG A 136 11.94 3.07 2.20
C ARG A 136 12.09 1.61 1.76
N ILE A 137 11.01 1.03 1.25
CA ILE A 137 10.97 -0.36 0.80
C ILE A 137 10.71 -0.39 -0.70
N SER A 138 11.58 -1.06 -1.45
CA SER A 138 11.28 -1.48 -2.82
C SER A 138 10.66 -2.88 -2.77
N LEU A 139 9.63 -3.14 -3.57
CA LEU A 139 8.97 -4.46 -3.63
C LEU A 139 9.38 -5.28 -4.86
N GLU A 140 10.09 -4.66 -5.81
CA GLU A 140 10.56 -5.27 -7.04
C GLU A 140 12.00 -4.85 -7.34
N ARG A 141 12.67 -5.63 -8.20
CA ARG A 141 13.96 -5.28 -8.78
C ARG A 141 13.79 -5.03 -10.28
N PRO A 142 14.59 -4.12 -10.87
CA PRO A 142 14.65 -4.01 -12.32
C PRO A 142 14.98 -5.36 -12.94
N VAL A 143 14.25 -5.72 -13.99
CA VAL A 143 14.62 -6.85 -14.84
C VAL A 143 15.99 -6.52 -15.45
N ARG A 144 17.00 -7.38 -15.24
CA ARG A 144 18.25 -7.23 -15.98
C ARG A 144 17.97 -7.60 -17.43
N GLU A 145 17.95 -6.61 -18.32
CA GLU A 145 18.13 -6.85 -19.74
C GLU A 145 19.58 -7.32 -19.93
N GLY A 146 19.74 -8.51 -20.52
CA GLY A 146 21.03 -9.11 -20.85
C GLY A 146 21.58 -8.62 -22.18
#